data_AF-A0A821S8X3-F1
#
_entry.id   AF-A0A821S8X3-F1
#
_cell.length_a   1.000
_cell.length_b   1.000
_cell.length_c   1.000
_cell.angle_alpha   90.00
_cell.angle_beta   90.00
_cell.angle_gamma   90.00
#
_symmetry.space_group_name_H-M   'P 1'
#
loop_
_entity.id
_entity.type
_entity.pdbx_description
1 polymer ?
#
loop_
_entity_poly.entity_id
_entity_poly.type
_entity_poly.pdbx_seq_one_letter_code
_entity_poly.pdbx_strand_id
1 'polypeptide(L)' 'MTHDVRPPFTYATLIRQAIIESPDNQLTLNEVYKWFEGQFLYFRKNAQTWK' A
#
# COMPACT_ATOMS: atom_id res chain seq x y z
N MET A 1 12.12 -4.32 -13.43
CA MET A 1 12.84 -4.38 -12.13
C MET A 1 12.80 -2.99 -11.47
N THR A 2 11.66 -2.56 -10.93
CA THR A 2 11.50 -1.18 -10.39
C THR A 2 10.47 -1.09 -9.24
N HIS A 3 10.28 -2.15 -8.46
CA HIS A 3 9.31 -2.15 -7.34
C HIS A 3 9.95 -1.80 -5.97
N ASP A 4 11.26 -1.53 -5.95
CA ASP A 4 12.02 -1.15 -4.74
C ASP A 4 12.02 0.38 -4.51
N VAL A 5 11.42 1.15 -5.41
CA VAL A 5 11.42 2.61 -5.39
C VAL A 5 10.07 3.12 -4.87
N ARG A 6 10.08 4.25 -4.16
CA ARG A 6 8.86 4.90 -3.68
C ARG A 6 7.89 5.12 -4.85
N PRO A 7 6.62 4.69 -4.74
CA PRO A 7 5.66 4.90 -5.82
C PRO A 7 5.48 6.39 -6.11
N PRO A 8 5.36 6.81 -7.39
CA PRO A 8 5.11 8.21 -7.78
C PRO A 8 3.64 8.59 -7.59
N PHE A 9 3.02 8.10 -6.52
CA PHE A 9 1.61 8.33 -6.19
C PHE A 9 1.49 8.78 -4.74
N THR A 10 0.48 9.59 -4.46
CA THR A 10 0.19 10.01 -3.08
C THR A 10 -0.38 8.84 -2.28
N TYR A 11 -0.17 8.83 -0.96
CA TYR A 11 -0.80 7.83 -0.09
C TYR A 11 -2.33 7.82 -0.24
N ALA A 12 -2.97 8.98 -0.43
CA ALA A 12 -4.42 9.06 -0.65
C ALA A 12 -4.86 8.29 -1.91
N THR A 13 -4.12 8.40 -3.01
CA THR A 13 -4.40 7.65 -4.25
C THR A 13 -4.25 6.15 -4.03
N LEU A 14 -3.20 5.73 -3.32
CA LEU A 14 -2.91 4.33 -3.06
C LEU A 14 -3.91 3.69 -2.09
N ILE A 15 -4.30 4.41 -1.04
CA ILE A 15 -5.35 3.99 -0.10
C ILE A 15 -6.68 3.85 -0.82
N ARG A 16 -7.04 4.82 -1.67
CA ARG A 16 -8.26 4.74 -2.48
C ARG A 16 -8.25 3.50 -3.39
N GLN A 17 -7.12 3.22 -4.03
CA GLN A 17 -6.97 2.03 -4.88
C GLN A 17 -7.14 0.74 -4.06
N ALA A 18 -6.51 0.65 -2.88
CA ALA A 18 -6.65 -0.50 -1.99
C ALA A 18 -8.11 -0.73 -1.59
N ILE A 19 -8.85 0.34 -1.28
CA ILE A 19 -10.27 0.26 -0.92
C ILE A 19 -11.12 -0.22 -2.10
N ILE A 20 -10.89 0.29 -3.32
CA ILE A 20 -11.64 -0.11 -4.52
C ILE A 20 -11.36 -1.56 -4.91
N GLU A 21 -10.14 -2.04 -4.67
CA GLU A 21 -9.77 -3.44 -4.92
C GLU A 21 -10.36 -4.41 -3.89
N SER A 22 -10.83 -3.91 -2.74
CA SER A 22 -11.48 -4.76 -1.75
C SER A 22 -12.91 -5.09 -2.17
N PRO A 23 -13.37 -6.35 -1.99
CA PRO A 23 -14.70 -6.77 -2.41
C PRO A 23 -15.82 -5.98 -1.70
N ASP A 24 -15.56 -5.54 -0.48
CA ASP A 24 -16.50 -4.81 0.36
C ASP A 24 -16.40 -3.28 0.21
N ASN A 25 -15.51 -2.78 -0.66
CA ASN A 25 -15.17 -1.36 -0.80
C ASN A 25 -14.80 -0.67 0.52
N GLN A 26 -14.27 -1.45 1.46
CA GLN A 26 -13.88 -1.04 2.81
C GLN A 26 -12.63 -1.84 3.21
N LEU A 27 -11.71 -1.19 3.92
CA LEU A 27 -10.53 -1.83 4.49
C LEU A 27 -10.20 -1.19 5.83
N THR A 28 -9.75 -2.01 6.77
CA THR A 28 -9.13 -1.53 8.00
C THR A 28 -7.73 -0.97 7.74
N LEU A 29 -7.24 -0.11 8.64
CA LEU A 29 -5.86 0.39 8.60
C LEU A 29 -4.83 -0.74 8.47
N ASN A 30 -5.05 -1.87 9.17
CA ASN A 30 -4.14 -3.02 9.11
C ASN A 30 -4.13 -3.69 7.74
N GLU A 31 -5.29 -3.79 7.07
CA GLU A 31 -5.39 -4.37 5.73
C GLU A 31 -4.80 -3.45 4.67
N VAL A 32 -4.97 -2.14 4.83
CA VAL A 32 -4.29 -1.15 3.98
C VAL A 32 -2.77 -1.35 4.07
N TYR A 33 -2.18 -1.49 5.27
CA TYR A 33 -0.75 -1.78 5.41
C TYR A 33 -0.34 -3.09 4.71
N LYS A 34 -1.13 -4.16 4.86
CA LYS A 34 -0.86 -5.44 4.17
C LYS A 34 -0.96 -5.31 2.65
N TRP A 35 -1.89 -4.51 2.14
CA TRP A 35 -2.01 -4.24 0.70
C TRP A 35 -0.78 -3.49 0.18
N PHE A 36 -0.31 -2.48 0.91
CA PHE A 36 0.92 -1.74 0.56
C PHE A 36 2.15 -2.66 0.50
N GLU A 37 2.32 -3.53 1.49
CA GLU A 37 3.37 -4.55 1.49
C GLU A 37 3.17 -5.55 0.35
N GLY A 38 1.94 -5.97 0.06
CA GLY A 38 1.60 -6.86 -1.05
C GLY A 38 1.99 -6.30 -2.42
N GLN A 39 1.68 -5.02 -2.67
CA GLN A 39 1.84 -4.36 -3.97
C GLN A 39 3.23 -3.76 -4.21
N PHE A 40 3.92 -3.28 -3.17
CA PHE A 40 5.21 -2.62 -3.32
C PHE A 40 6.28 -3.23 -2.42
N LEU A 41 7.38 -3.66 -3.04
CA LEU A 41 8.56 -4.18 -2.33
C LEU A 41 9.23 -3.10 -1.47
N TYR A 42 9.13 -1.83 -1.87
CA TYR A 42 9.59 -0.68 -1.09
C TYR A 42 9.03 -0.67 0.35
N PHE A 43 7.73 -0.99 0.51
CA PHE A 43 7.06 -1.00 1.79
C PHE A 43 7.40 -2.25 2.63
N ARG A 44 7.72 -3.39 1.99
CA ARG A 44 8.18 -4.59 2.71
C ARG A 44 9.50 -4.39 3.44
N LYS A 45 10.47 -3.72 2.80
CA LYS A 45 11.84 -3.58 3.33
C LYS A 45 11.96 -2.54 4.44
N ASN A 46 11.07 -1.56 4.48
CA ASN A 46 11.17 -0.40 5.38
C ASN A 46 9.97 -0.26 6.34
N ALA A 47 9.30 -1.36 6.70
CA ALA A 47 8.07 -1.38 7.52
C ALA A 47 8.12 -0.51 8.80
N GLN A 48 9.31 -0.26 9.35
CA GLN A 48 9.50 0.54 10.56
C GLN A 48 9.56 2.07 10.32
N THR A 49 9.72 2.51 9.07
CA THR A 49 9.94 3.93 8.74
C THR A 49 8.75 4.61 8.07
N TRP A 50 7.86 3.85 7.40
CA TRP A 50 6.72 4.41 6.67
C TRP A 50 5.35 4.10 7.27
N LYS A 51 5.28 3.18 8.24
CA LYS A 51 4.07 2.80 8.98
C LYS A 51 3.89 3.68 10.21
#